data_AF-A0A0W1A6E5-F1
#
_entry.id   AF-A0A0W1A6E5-F1
#
_cell.length_a   1.000
_cell.length_b   1.000
_cell.length_c   1.000
_cell.angle_alpha   90.00
_cell.angle_beta   90.00
_cell.angle_gamma   90.00
#
_symmetry.space_group_name_H-M   'P 1'
#
loop_
_entity.id
_entity.type
_entity.pdbx_description
1 polymer ?
#
loop_
_entity_poly.entity_id
_entity_poly.type
_entity_poly.pdbx_seq_one_letter_code
_entity_poly.pdbx_strand_id
1 'polypeptide(L)'
;MPWISASLGFGFNYVHSFQNPPLIYEAIVNPNFASHTQTAFTYTLSAGVQKTLNKHWQVEVGYEFADWGKSQLGHAAEQTLNNGIGLDHLDTNGILFNSLTAHRDMKMKLTQFIRKLSVGLSAFCIISTASAAYPLWTFTPNPNYPPKVSINSSQTATVVYSVQNQSRKSKWLVIQPITGVGQSFPCRLTPYGQPGSSCSLILAVTGNQLLKEGVHTGPILCEANSNGTPNPNQCYRPSAPDNLNITLTNPTVGVTITVNPFILLIAENSTKTVTVTNEASSSASANNVIATIPSGSGISIQSTTCGSSLSIGANCTITFASTAQEGPTIIPVKGNNTNTANVYAAVTDQPLISITGPVQQSRIVSTDGVTTLNLEVTNDSDSIFNANNITVSDKVSCPNLSVDASNCTSIAPGANCQLALTTTTPYAPCTITISGSNTGNSPTTLISFSHLGGLVFQKSGANGKVVIDAGSEFTSEWTFPSKADIPGAMSDDDGVSNTNAIVVNSACTNQTTNCAAYRCRAISADWYLPAKNELQAVIFALCPGSSYPCAFGAFSSTSYWSSTQWFAATNAYSVDIPSGNFGPSDKNGSKPVRCIRDF
;
A
#
# COMPACT_ATOMS: atom_id res chain seq x y z
N MET A 1 45.95 39.27 -40.78
CA MET A 1 45.38 38.02 -41.25
C MET A 1 44.47 37.50 -40.14
N PRO A 2 43.16 37.41 -40.36
CA PRO A 2 42.27 36.70 -39.44
C PRO A 2 42.56 35.20 -39.48
N TRP A 3 42.34 34.51 -38.37
CA TRP A 3 42.43 33.05 -38.28
C TRP A 3 41.32 32.50 -37.39
N ILE A 4 40.94 31.25 -37.64
CA ILE A 4 40.02 30.46 -36.82
C ILE A 4 40.70 29.11 -36.58
N SER A 5 40.57 28.60 -35.36
CA SER A 5 41.06 27.28 -34.95
C SER A 5 39.95 26.56 -34.21
N ALA A 6 39.94 25.24 -34.34
CA ALA A 6 39.08 24.36 -33.56
C ALA A 6 39.92 23.16 -33.11
N SER A 7 39.72 22.71 -31.88
CA SER A 7 40.32 21.49 -31.37
C SER A 7 39.28 20.60 -30.73
N LEU A 8 39.51 19.28 -30.80
CA LEU A 8 38.69 18.26 -30.18
C LEU A 8 39.60 17.41 -29.28
N GLY A 9 39.07 16.97 -28.14
CA GLY A 9 39.81 16.19 -27.16
C GLY A 9 38.93 15.28 -26.32
N PHE A 10 39.58 14.49 -25.48
CA PHE A 10 38.95 13.69 -24.43
C PHE A 10 39.49 14.13 -23.08
N GLY A 11 38.59 14.58 -22.21
CA GLY A 11 38.87 15.02 -20.84
C GLY A 11 38.57 13.91 -19.83
N PHE A 12 39.39 13.83 -18.79
CA PHE A 12 39.18 12.97 -17.62
C PHE A 12 38.91 13.86 -16.40
N ASN A 13 37.64 14.16 -16.16
CA ASN A 13 37.22 15.08 -15.11
C ASN A 13 37.09 14.31 -13.79
N TYR A 14 38.10 14.43 -12.92
CA TYR A 14 38.10 13.81 -11.59
C TYR A 14 37.50 14.73 -10.54
N VAL A 15 36.36 14.37 -9.98
CA VAL A 15 35.70 15.09 -8.89
C VAL A 15 35.91 14.33 -7.59
N HIS A 16 36.44 14.99 -6.56
CA HIS A 16 36.79 14.38 -5.28
C HIS A 16 36.53 15.30 -4.08
N SER A 17 36.68 14.76 -2.88
CA SER A 17 36.59 15.50 -1.60
C SER A 17 35.26 16.22 -1.36
N PHE A 18 34.15 15.65 -1.84
CA PHE A 18 32.83 16.14 -1.47
C PHE A 18 32.62 15.99 0.04
N GLN A 19 32.13 17.05 0.69
CA GLN A 19 31.80 17.06 2.10
C GLN A 19 30.42 17.70 2.30
N ASN A 20 29.57 17.06 3.10
CA ASN A 20 28.26 17.59 3.48
C ASN A 20 28.18 17.81 5.00
N PRO A 21 28.82 18.87 5.53
CA PRO A 21 28.73 19.17 6.95
C PRO A 21 27.29 19.60 7.31
N PRO A 22 26.69 19.03 8.36
CA PRO A 22 25.34 19.41 8.79
C PRO A 22 25.36 20.85 9.31
N LEU A 23 24.34 21.62 8.93
CA LEU A 23 24.19 23.02 9.34
C LEU A 23 23.66 23.17 10.78
N ILE A 24 23.07 22.10 11.34
CA ILE A 24 22.51 22.06 12.69
C ILE A 24 22.98 20.81 13.43
N TYR A 25 23.01 20.85 14.77
CA TYR A 25 23.46 19.74 15.59
C TYR A 25 22.58 18.49 15.46
N GLU A 26 21.28 18.72 15.32
CA GLU A 26 20.22 17.71 15.25
C GLU A 26 20.29 16.88 13.97
N ALA A 27 20.85 17.42 12.89
CA ALA A 27 21.01 16.70 11.63
C ALA A 27 22.22 15.77 11.71
N ILE A 28 22.03 14.50 11.37
CA ILE A 28 23.14 13.55 11.21
C ILE A 28 23.80 13.79 9.85
N VAL A 29 25.13 13.68 9.82
CA VAL A 29 25.93 13.84 8.60
C VAL A 29 25.46 12.83 7.56
N ASN A 30 24.95 13.31 6.42
CA ASN A 30 24.61 12.45 5.30
C ASN A 30 25.89 11.81 4.72
N PRO A 31 25.82 10.57 4.22
CA PRO A 31 26.90 9.97 3.44
C PRO A 31 27.37 10.88 2.30
N ASN A 32 28.68 11.09 2.18
CA ASN A 32 29.24 11.85 1.07
C ASN A 32 29.14 11.07 -0.24
N PHE A 33 28.99 11.79 -1.35
CA PHE A 33 29.15 11.20 -2.68
C PHE A 33 30.59 10.71 -2.87
N ALA A 34 30.75 9.55 -3.50
CA ALA A 34 32.07 9.00 -3.81
C ALA A 34 32.80 9.86 -4.84
N SER A 35 34.14 9.84 -4.77
CA SER A 35 34.96 10.45 -5.83
C SER A 35 34.77 9.69 -7.13
N HIS A 36 34.72 10.39 -8.26
CA HIS A 36 34.47 9.77 -9.56
C HIS A 36 35.18 10.50 -10.69
N THR A 37 35.68 9.74 -11.65
CA THR A 37 36.31 10.26 -12.87
C THR A 37 35.33 10.10 -14.02
N GLN A 38 34.82 11.22 -14.52
CA GLN A 38 33.96 11.25 -15.69
C GLN A 38 34.81 11.49 -16.94
N THR A 39 34.70 10.61 -17.92
CA THR A 39 35.24 10.88 -19.27
C THR A 39 34.25 11.73 -20.04
N ALA A 40 34.73 12.82 -20.64
CA ALA A 40 33.91 13.70 -21.45
C ALA A 40 34.64 14.10 -22.73
N PHE A 41 33.86 14.37 -23.78
CA PHE A 41 34.38 15.01 -24.97
C PHE A 41 34.63 16.49 -24.68
N THR A 42 35.77 17.02 -25.10
CA THR A 42 36.13 18.42 -24.93
C THR A 42 36.37 19.06 -26.27
N TYR A 43 36.07 20.34 -26.41
CA TYR A 43 36.39 21.07 -27.63
C TYR A 43 36.74 22.51 -27.33
N THR A 44 37.59 23.08 -28.18
CA THR A 44 37.89 24.51 -28.15
C THR A 44 37.59 25.13 -29.51
N LEU A 45 37.08 26.35 -29.48
CA LEU A 45 36.83 27.18 -30.65
C LEU A 45 37.51 28.52 -30.42
N SER A 46 38.46 28.85 -31.28
CA SER A 46 39.30 30.03 -31.12
C SER A 46 39.32 30.84 -32.41
N ALA A 47 39.25 32.16 -32.29
CA ALA A 47 39.32 33.06 -33.43
C ALA A 47 40.15 34.28 -33.06
N GLY A 48 40.95 34.75 -34.01
CA GLY A 48 41.85 35.85 -33.75
C GLY A 48 42.33 36.58 -34.99
N VAL A 49 43.10 37.63 -34.73
CA VAL A 49 43.78 38.40 -35.77
C VAL A 49 45.27 38.38 -35.48
N GLN A 50 46.03 38.06 -36.51
CA GLN A 50 47.48 38.11 -36.50
C GLN A 50 47.97 39.20 -37.44
N LYS A 51 48.97 39.97 -37.02
CA LYS A 51 49.64 40.96 -37.86
C LYS A 51 51.14 40.72 -37.86
N THR A 52 51.68 40.44 -39.05
CA THR A 52 53.12 40.44 -39.30
C THR A 52 53.61 41.87 -39.27
N LEU A 53 54.47 42.20 -38.31
CA LEU A 53 55.06 43.53 -38.19
C LEU A 53 56.28 43.66 -39.10
N ASN A 54 57.09 42.61 -39.21
CA ASN A 54 58.21 42.49 -40.14
C ASN A 54 58.55 41.00 -40.37
N LYS A 55 59.62 40.69 -41.14
CA LYS A 55 60.04 39.31 -41.46
C LYS A 55 60.38 38.43 -40.24
N HIS A 56 60.56 39.05 -39.06
CA HIS A 56 60.98 38.36 -37.83
C HIS A 56 59.95 38.45 -36.69
N TRP A 57 58.92 39.28 -36.82
CA TRP A 57 57.95 39.57 -35.76
C TRP A 57 56.51 39.44 -36.24
N GLN A 58 55.75 38.60 -35.53
CA GLN A 58 54.30 38.48 -35.67
C GLN A 58 53.65 38.67 -34.30
N VAL A 59 52.60 39.49 -34.25
CA VAL A 59 51.78 39.70 -33.05
C VAL A 59 50.37 39.22 -33.33
N GLU A 60 49.77 38.56 -32.35
CA GLU A 60 48.48 37.90 -32.45
C GLU A 60 47.63 38.22 -31.22
N VAL A 61 46.36 38.50 -31.47
CA VAL A 61 45.32 38.58 -30.43
C VAL A 61 44.18 37.69 -30.86
N GLY A 62 43.75 36.80 -29.98
CA GLY A 62 42.64 35.89 -30.21
C GLY A 62 41.74 35.75 -29.00
N TYR A 63 40.58 35.17 -29.22
CA TYR A 63 39.66 34.70 -28.20
C TYR A 63 39.51 33.20 -28.33
N GLU A 64 39.45 32.49 -27.21
CA GLU A 64 39.23 31.05 -27.14
C GLU A 64 38.06 30.75 -26.21
N PHE A 65 37.09 30.02 -26.73
CA PHE A 65 36.07 29.33 -25.94
C PHE A 65 36.47 27.87 -25.82
N ALA A 66 36.36 27.29 -24.62
CA ALA A 66 36.62 25.88 -24.39
C ALA A 66 35.54 25.28 -23.48
N ASP A 67 34.96 24.16 -23.94
CA ASP A 67 34.08 23.31 -23.15
C ASP A 67 34.86 22.06 -22.72
N TRP A 68 35.02 21.89 -21.41
CA TRP A 68 35.72 20.75 -20.80
C TRP A 68 34.79 19.56 -20.50
N GLY A 69 33.53 19.66 -20.89
CA GLY A 69 32.53 18.62 -20.82
C GLY A 69 32.06 18.31 -19.40
N LYS A 70 31.37 17.17 -19.28
CA LYS A 70 30.68 16.76 -18.05
C LYS A 70 31.65 16.38 -16.93
N SER A 71 31.32 16.79 -15.71
CA SER A 71 31.90 16.25 -14.47
C SER A 71 30.79 15.74 -13.55
N GLN A 72 31.04 14.66 -12.81
CA GLN A 72 30.03 14.03 -11.98
C GLN A 72 30.68 13.31 -10.80
N LEU A 73 30.10 13.46 -9.61
CA LEU A 73 30.42 12.65 -8.44
C LEU A 73 29.79 11.25 -8.56
N GLY A 74 30.38 10.27 -7.87
CA GLY A 74 29.84 8.92 -7.76
C GLY A 74 28.61 8.89 -6.85
N HIS A 75 28.02 7.70 -6.67
CA HIS A 75 26.88 7.54 -5.77
C HIS A 75 27.30 7.76 -4.31
N ALA A 76 26.39 8.28 -3.49
CA ALA A 76 26.51 8.24 -2.04
C ALA A 76 26.15 6.83 -1.53
N ALA A 77 26.58 6.48 -0.31
CA ALA A 77 26.23 5.19 0.27
C ALA A 77 24.70 5.01 0.32
N GLU A 78 24.22 3.85 -0.14
CA GLU A 78 22.79 3.48 -0.22
C GLU A 78 21.93 4.35 -1.14
N GLN A 79 22.53 5.18 -2.00
CA GLN A 79 21.81 5.85 -3.07
C GLN A 79 21.37 4.83 -4.13
N THR A 80 20.06 4.73 -4.39
CA THR A 80 19.48 3.80 -5.37
C THR A 80 18.96 4.47 -6.63
N LEU A 81 18.88 5.81 -6.62
CA LEU A 81 18.28 6.62 -7.68
C LEU A 81 19.26 7.69 -8.15
N ASN A 82 19.32 7.85 -9.47
CA ASN A 82 20.18 8.79 -10.19
C ASN A 82 21.68 8.56 -9.97
N ASN A 83 22.49 9.33 -10.68
CA ASN A 83 23.92 9.42 -10.46
C ASN A 83 24.23 10.54 -9.45
N GLY A 84 25.50 10.67 -9.02
CA GLY A 84 25.89 11.73 -8.10
C GLY A 84 25.74 13.13 -8.71
N ILE A 85 25.92 14.18 -7.90
CA ILE A 85 25.83 15.57 -8.36
C ILE A 85 26.86 15.80 -9.49
N GLY A 86 26.43 16.44 -10.57
CA GLY A 86 27.30 16.72 -11.72
C GLY A 86 27.04 18.09 -12.35
N LEU A 87 28.02 18.52 -13.13
CA LEU A 87 27.97 19.69 -13.99
C LEU A 87 28.06 19.20 -15.44
N ASP A 88 27.10 19.56 -16.28
CA ASP A 88 27.02 19.04 -17.65
C ASP A 88 28.05 19.66 -18.60
N HIS A 89 28.36 20.95 -18.43
CA HIS A 89 29.36 21.69 -19.21
C HIS A 89 30.21 22.55 -18.29
N LEU A 90 31.53 22.51 -18.47
CA LEU A 90 32.46 23.42 -17.81
C LEU A 90 33.07 24.33 -18.88
N ASP A 91 32.47 25.50 -19.04
CA ASP A 91 32.89 26.46 -20.05
C ASP A 91 33.95 27.43 -19.52
N THR A 92 34.98 27.64 -20.33
CA THR A 92 36.03 28.63 -20.07
C THR A 92 36.21 29.55 -21.27
N ASN A 93 36.54 30.81 -20.99
CA ASN A 93 36.71 31.85 -21.98
C ASN A 93 38.07 32.52 -21.74
N GLY A 94 38.92 32.54 -22.77
CA GLY A 94 40.28 33.08 -22.69
C GLY A 94 40.56 34.10 -23.78
N ILE A 95 41.40 35.09 -23.48
CA ILE A 95 41.99 35.99 -24.48
C ILE A 95 43.44 35.55 -24.69
N LEU A 96 43.77 35.21 -25.93
CA LEU A 96 45.10 34.78 -26.34
C LEU A 96 45.90 35.98 -26.82
N PHE A 97 47.12 36.15 -26.30
CA PHE A 97 48.10 37.09 -26.80
C PHE A 97 49.37 36.30 -27.13
N ASN A 98 49.79 36.32 -28.39
CA ASN A 98 51.02 35.66 -28.79
C ASN A 98 51.93 36.60 -29.58
N SER A 99 53.24 36.48 -29.36
CA SER A 99 54.24 37.17 -30.17
C SER A 99 55.30 36.15 -30.59
N LEU A 100 55.35 35.84 -31.87
CA LEU A 100 56.34 34.92 -32.42
C LEU A 100 57.53 35.72 -32.96
N THR A 101 58.67 35.53 -32.30
CA THR A 101 60.00 35.95 -32.78
C THR A 101 60.73 34.76 -33.34
N ALA A 102 61.09 34.81 -34.62
CA ALA A 102 62.10 33.90 -35.15
C ALA A 102 63.50 34.44 -34.82
N HIS A 103 64.15 33.96 -33.76
CA HIS A 103 65.60 33.68 -33.75
C HIS A 103 66.12 33.13 -32.40
N ARG A 104 67.21 32.34 -32.49
CA ARG A 104 68.10 31.91 -31.39
C ARG A 104 68.33 33.07 -30.40
N ASP A 105 68.07 32.79 -29.13
CA ASP A 105 68.29 33.64 -27.95
C ASP A 105 67.54 34.98 -27.89
N MET A 106 66.45 35.02 -27.13
CA MET A 106 66.02 36.26 -26.49
C MET A 106 65.41 36.03 -25.10
N LYS A 107 66.14 36.48 -24.06
CA LYS A 107 65.67 36.59 -22.67
C LYS A 107 64.57 37.64 -22.56
N MET A 108 63.37 37.23 -22.16
CA MET A 108 62.28 38.15 -21.81
C MET A 108 62.36 38.51 -20.32
N LYS A 109 62.52 39.81 -19.99
CA LYS A 109 62.44 40.32 -18.61
C LYS A 109 60.96 40.51 -18.22
N LEU A 110 60.45 39.54 -17.47
CA LEU A 110 59.07 39.36 -16.97
C LEU A 110 58.57 40.40 -15.94
N THR A 111 59.26 41.52 -15.72
CA THR A 111 59.12 42.27 -14.46
C THR A 111 58.20 43.51 -14.47
N GLN A 112 57.42 43.78 -15.53
CA GLN A 112 56.60 45.01 -15.57
C GLN A 112 55.10 44.87 -15.86
N PHE A 113 54.57 43.65 -16.04
CA PHE A 113 53.12 43.47 -16.27
C PHE A 113 52.31 43.03 -15.02
N ILE A 114 52.98 42.74 -13.90
CA ILE A 114 52.34 42.19 -12.68
C ILE A 114 51.91 43.30 -11.67
N ARG A 115 52.06 44.58 -12.01
CA ARG A 115 51.76 45.69 -11.06
C ARG A 115 50.45 46.46 -11.29
N LYS A 116 49.55 45.98 -12.17
CA LYS A 116 48.23 46.61 -12.38
C LYS A 116 47.08 45.60 -12.51
N LEU A 117 47.05 44.57 -11.66
CA LEU A 117 45.88 43.71 -11.48
C LEU A 117 45.66 43.42 -9.99
N SER A 118 45.56 44.47 -9.18
CA SER A 118 45.40 44.37 -7.73
C SER A 118 44.45 45.43 -7.13
N VAL A 119 43.42 45.83 -7.88
CA VAL A 119 42.27 46.56 -7.31
C VAL A 119 41.01 46.06 -7.99
N GLY A 120 40.25 45.20 -7.31
CA GLY A 120 38.96 44.74 -7.82
C GLY A 120 38.47 43.41 -7.25
N LEU A 121 38.67 43.13 -5.96
CA LEU A 121 38.02 41.97 -5.32
C LEU A 121 37.88 42.17 -3.80
N SER A 122 37.15 43.21 -3.37
CA SER A 122 36.81 43.42 -1.95
C SER A 122 35.57 44.32 -1.83
N ALA A 123 34.44 43.93 -2.39
CA ALA A 123 33.16 44.62 -2.18
C ALA A 123 31.95 43.74 -2.53
N PHE A 124 31.90 42.48 -2.07
CA PHE A 124 30.66 41.69 -2.05
C PHE A 124 30.81 40.56 -1.04
N CYS A 125 30.57 40.86 0.24
CA CYS A 125 30.28 39.86 1.27
C CYS A 125 29.56 40.56 2.44
N ILE A 126 28.34 41.02 2.18
CA ILE A 126 27.31 41.12 3.23
C ILE A 126 26.12 40.35 2.66
N ILE A 127 26.17 39.03 2.76
CA ILE A 127 24.98 38.19 2.64
C ILE A 127 24.53 37.93 4.07
N SER A 128 23.33 38.40 4.37
CA SER A 128 22.54 38.10 5.54
C SER A 128 22.60 36.62 5.91
N THR A 129 23.14 36.30 7.09
CA THR A 129 22.96 35.00 7.73
C THR A 129 21.52 34.88 8.23
N ALA A 130 20.63 34.45 7.35
CA ALA A 130 19.35 33.88 7.71
C ALA A 130 19.20 32.56 6.96
N SER A 131 19.72 31.49 7.54
CA SER A 131 19.40 30.12 7.16
C SER A 131 19.52 29.25 8.41
N ALA A 132 18.45 29.21 9.19
CA ALA A 132 18.23 28.10 10.10
C ALA A 132 17.64 26.97 9.26
N ALA A 133 18.46 25.99 8.89
CA ALA A 133 17.94 24.73 8.38
C ALA A 133 17.16 24.09 9.54
N TYR A 134 15.83 24.01 9.46
CA TYR A 134 15.02 23.38 10.49
C TYR A 134 14.95 21.87 10.24
N PRO A 135 15.05 21.03 11.28
CA PRO A 135 14.93 19.58 11.11
C PRO A 135 13.50 19.23 10.65
N LEU A 136 13.37 18.18 9.83
CA LEU A 136 12.06 17.74 9.33
C LEU A 136 11.16 17.16 10.43
N TRP A 137 11.74 16.78 11.56
CA TRP A 137 11.04 16.44 12.80
C TRP A 137 11.87 16.82 14.01
N THR A 138 11.19 17.08 15.13
CA THR A 138 11.82 17.51 16.39
C THR A 138 11.53 16.52 17.51
N PHE A 139 12.40 16.48 18.52
CA PHE A 139 12.26 15.64 19.71
C PHE A 139 12.04 16.52 20.93
N THR A 140 11.06 16.16 21.76
CA THR A 140 10.83 16.79 23.06
C THR A 140 10.80 15.71 24.13
N PRO A 141 11.74 15.68 25.08
CA PRO A 141 11.72 14.72 26.18
C PRO A 141 10.42 14.76 26.98
N ASN A 142 9.90 13.60 27.35
CA ASN A 142 8.82 13.50 28.32
C ASN A 142 9.39 13.64 29.75
N PRO A 143 8.95 14.61 30.57
CA PRO A 143 9.47 14.81 31.92
C PRO A 143 9.27 13.60 32.85
N ASN A 144 8.23 12.79 32.63
CA ASN A 144 7.95 11.61 33.45
C ASN A 144 8.86 10.41 33.09
N TYR A 145 9.46 10.44 31.90
CA TYR A 145 10.32 9.38 31.37
C TYR A 145 11.55 10.01 30.68
N PRO A 146 12.41 10.69 31.46
CA PRO A 146 13.47 11.52 30.93
C PRO A 146 14.57 10.66 30.26
N PRO A 147 15.35 11.23 29.33
CA PRO A 147 16.41 10.52 28.63
C PRO A 147 17.65 10.22 29.48
N LYS A 148 17.66 10.69 30.73
CA LYS A 148 18.75 10.50 31.69
C LYS A 148 18.33 9.48 32.73
N VAL A 149 18.85 8.25 32.62
CA VAL A 149 18.48 7.14 33.50
C VAL A 149 19.70 6.36 33.96
N SER A 150 19.64 5.83 35.18
CA SER A 150 20.66 4.96 35.74
C SER A 150 20.02 3.63 36.11
N ILE A 151 20.47 2.54 35.49
CA ILE A 151 19.91 1.19 35.70
C ILE A 151 21.05 0.18 35.89
N ASN A 152 20.78 -0.91 36.60
CA ASN A 152 21.71 -2.03 36.66
C ASN A 152 21.40 -3.10 35.59
N SER A 153 22.21 -4.15 35.53
CA SER A 153 22.06 -5.23 34.54
C SER A 153 20.75 -6.03 34.65
N SER A 154 20.07 -6.04 35.79
CA SER A 154 18.80 -6.76 35.97
C SER A 154 17.57 -5.87 35.78
N GLN A 155 17.77 -4.57 35.55
CA GLN A 155 16.69 -3.59 35.42
C GLN A 155 16.37 -3.24 33.97
N THR A 156 15.14 -2.76 33.77
CA THR A 156 14.70 -2.09 32.54
C THR A 156 14.31 -0.65 32.85
N ALA A 157 14.55 0.27 31.93
CA ALA A 157 14.08 1.65 32.01
C ALA A 157 13.28 2.06 30.77
N THR A 158 12.56 3.16 30.92
CA THR A 158 11.77 3.79 29.87
C THR A 158 12.32 5.17 29.61
N VAL A 159 12.55 5.50 28.34
CA VAL A 159 12.74 6.88 27.88
C VAL A 159 11.64 7.19 26.86
N VAL A 160 11.00 8.36 26.97
CA VAL A 160 9.99 8.79 25.99
C VAL A 160 10.34 10.16 25.42
N TYR A 161 10.26 10.27 24.10
CA TYR A 161 10.28 11.53 23.38
C TYR A 161 8.93 11.75 22.68
N SER A 162 8.41 12.97 22.71
CA SER A 162 7.42 13.41 21.74
C SER A 162 8.15 13.81 20.45
N VAL A 163 7.83 13.13 19.35
CA VAL A 163 8.38 13.39 18.02
C VAL A 163 7.32 14.12 17.21
N GLN A 164 7.63 15.32 16.74
CA GLN A 164 6.72 16.15 15.95
C GLN A 164 7.23 16.26 14.52
N ASN A 165 6.38 15.92 13.54
CA ASN A 165 6.68 16.18 12.13
C ASN A 165 6.60 17.69 11.87
N GLN A 166 7.64 18.26 11.25
CA GLN A 166 7.70 19.67 10.81
C GLN A 166 7.51 19.80 9.29
N SER A 167 7.35 18.68 8.59
CA SER A 167 7.18 18.61 7.14
C SER A 167 5.70 18.65 6.72
N ARG A 168 5.45 19.08 5.48
CA ARG A 168 4.14 18.96 4.81
C ARG A 168 3.88 17.55 4.25
N LYS A 169 4.85 16.63 4.37
CA LYS A 169 4.73 15.23 3.94
C LYS A 169 4.61 14.33 5.16
N SER A 170 3.86 13.23 5.03
CA SER A 170 3.85 12.16 6.02
C SER A 170 5.26 11.57 6.18
N LYS A 171 5.55 11.04 7.37
CA LYS A 171 6.84 10.47 7.74
C LYS A 171 6.67 9.11 8.36
N TRP A 172 7.54 8.17 7.99
CA TRP A 172 7.64 6.87 8.64
C TRP A 172 9.03 6.75 9.24
N LEU A 173 9.13 6.85 10.58
CA LEU A 173 10.40 7.01 11.26
C LEU A 173 10.77 5.79 12.09
N VAL A 174 12.02 5.34 11.93
CA VAL A 174 12.62 4.18 12.61
C VAL A 174 13.94 4.59 13.27
N ILE A 175 14.25 4.02 14.42
CA ILE A 175 15.51 4.26 15.14
C ILE A 175 16.68 3.55 14.45
N GLN A 176 17.84 4.20 14.42
CA GLN A 176 19.09 3.49 14.16
C GLN A 176 19.36 2.55 15.35
N PRO A 177 19.67 1.26 15.11
CA PRO A 177 19.82 0.28 16.20
C PRO A 177 20.84 0.73 17.27
N ILE A 178 20.42 0.67 18.54
CA ILE A 178 21.28 0.89 19.71
C ILE A 178 21.21 -0.38 20.56
N THR A 179 22.35 -1.00 20.84
CA THR A 179 22.41 -2.24 21.63
C THR A 179 21.78 -2.03 23.01
N GLY A 180 20.78 -2.86 23.34
CA GLY A 180 20.04 -2.78 24.60
C GLY A 180 18.98 -1.67 24.69
N VAL A 181 18.73 -0.94 23.60
CA VAL A 181 17.63 0.04 23.50
C VAL A 181 16.73 -0.32 22.32
N GLY A 182 15.51 -0.74 22.62
CA GLY A 182 14.48 -1.07 21.62
C GLY A 182 13.44 0.03 21.48
N GLN A 183 13.07 0.36 20.23
CA GLN A 183 11.91 1.20 19.95
C GLN A 183 10.64 0.35 20.00
N SER A 184 9.58 0.84 20.65
CA SER A 184 8.33 0.08 20.76
C SER A 184 7.56 0.01 19.44
N PHE A 185 7.44 1.14 18.74
CA PHE A 185 6.73 1.27 17.46
C PHE A 185 7.39 2.30 16.55
N PRO A 186 7.41 2.08 15.22
CA PRO A 186 7.79 3.12 14.27
C PRO A 186 6.84 4.31 14.38
N CYS A 187 7.37 5.52 14.35
CA CYS A 187 6.53 6.72 14.36
C CYS A 187 6.04 7.00 12.95
N ARG A 188 4.76 6.71 12.69
CA ARG A 188 4.05 7.14 11.48
C ARG A 188 3.36 8.46 11.75
N LEU A 189 3.83 9.52 11.11
CA LEU A 189 3.39 10.89 11.34
C LEU A 189 2.67 11.40 10.10
N THR A 190 1.50 11.99 10.28
CA THR A 190 0.82 12.76 9.23
C THR A 190 1.53 14.11 9.01
N PRO A 191 1.21 14.87 7.95
CA PRO A 191 1.77 16.20 7.74
C PRO A 191 1.59 17.14 8.94
N TYR A 192 2.53 18.05 9.14
CA TYR A 192 2.49 19.04 10.23
C TYR A 192 1.12 19.75 10.32
N GLY A 193 0.57 19.80 11.53
CA GLY A 193 -0.71 20.46 11.83
C GLY A 193 -1.95 19.57 11.63
N GLN A 194 -1.79 18.34 11.13
CA GLN A 194 -2.89 17.37 11.04
C GLN A 194 -2.97 16.50 12.32
N PRO A 195 -4.15 15.90 12.62
CA PRO A 195 -4.26 14.83 13.60
C PRO A 195 -3.24 13.72 13.28
N GLY A 196 -2.49 13.26 14.28
CA GLY A 196 -1.40 12.28 14.09
C GLY A 196 -0.07 12.85 13.61
N SER A 197 0.11 14.18 13.60
CA SER A 197 1.39 14.80 13.20
C SER A 197 2.48 14.71 14.28
N SER A 198 2.14 14.20 15.46
CA SER A 198 3.05 13.84 16.55
C SER A 198 2.94 12.36 16.93
N CYS A 199 4.02 11.80 17.47
CA CYS A 199 4.12 10.43 17.95
C CYS A 199 4.91 10.41 19.26
N SER A 200 4.54 9.52 20.19
CA SER A 200 5.38 9.23 21.34
C SER A 200 6.38 8.13 20.99
N LEU A 201 7.64 8.51 20.78
CA LEU A 201 8.75 7.58 20.63
C LEU A 201 9.10 7.02 22.01
N ILE A 202 8.70 5.78 22.25
CA ILE A 202 9.03 5.06 23.48
C ILE A 202 10.22 4.14 23.23
N LEU A 203 11.24 4.31 24.06
CA LEU A 203 12.45 3.51 24.06
C LEU A 203 12.49 2.66 25.33
N ALA A 204 12.50 1.34 25.13
CA ALA A 204 12.71 0.37 26.18
C ALA A 204 14.21 0.09 26.32
N VAL A 205 14.73 0.33 27.51
CA VAL A 205 16.15 0.14 27.84
C VAL A 205 16.27 -1.15 28.66
N THR A 206 17.12 -2.07 28.21
CA THR A 206 17.34 -3.38 28.87
C THR A 206 18.77 -3.48 29.38
N GLY A 207 18.95 -3.42 30.71
CA GLY A 207 20.26 -3.27 31.35
C GLY A 207 21.28 -4.36 31.00
N ASN A 208 20.87 -5.64 30.92
CA ASN A 208 21.76 -6.76 30.60
C ASN A 208 22.26 -6.76 29.14
N GLN A 209 21.61 -6.01 28.25
CA GLN A 209 21.99 -5.88 26.84
C GLN A 209 22.79 -4.61 26.57
N LEU A 210 22.88 -3.68 27.53
CA LEU A 210 23.67 -2.47 27.38
C LEU A 210 25.18 -2.77 27.40
N LEU A 211 25.94 -1.96 26.66
CA LEU A 211 27.40 -1.94 26.78
C LEU A 211 27.81 -1.38 28.15
N LYS A 212 28.97 -1.80 28.67
CA LYS A 212 29.47 -1.39 30.00
C LYS A 212 29.59 0.13 30.18
N GLU A 213 29.85 0.85 29.09
CA GLU A 213 29.97 2.31 29.09
C GLU A 213 28.62 3.03 29.08
N GLY A 214 27.50 2.32 28.95
CA GLY A 214 26.18 2.93 28.82
C GLY A 214 25.90 3.50 27.43
N VAL A 215 24.95 4.42 27.34
CA VAL A 215 24.55 5.11 26.09
C VAL A 215 24.51 6.61 26.36
N HIS A 216 25.34 7.39 25.67
CA HIS A 216 25.47 8.84 25.91
C HIS A 216 25.22 9.68 24.65
N THR A 217 24.47 9.14 23.68
CA THR A 217 24.18 9.78 22.39
C THR A 217 22.80 9.33 21.86
N GLY A 218 22.21 10.09 20.94
CA GLY A 218 20.95 9.72 20.28
C GLY A 218 19.70 9.93 21.15
N PRO A 219 18.56 9.29 20.83
CA PRO A 219 18.36 8.35 19.73
C PRO A 219 18.56 9.04 18.37
N ILE A 220 18.99 8.27 17.37
CA ILE A 220 18.97 8.72 15.99
C ILE A 220 17.72 8.12 15.34
N LEU A 221 16.85 8.98 14.81
CA LEU A 221 15.63 8.58 14.11
C LEU A 221 15.77 8.94 12.64
N CYS A 222 15.51 7.96 11.77
CA CYS A 222 15.67 8.07 10.32
C CYS A 222 14.34 7.81 9.63
N GLU A 223 14.16 8.37 8.43
CA GLU A 223 13.09 7.92 7.53
C GLU A 223 13.29 6.44 7.20
N ALA A 224 12.25 5.63 7.23
CA ALA A 224 12.31 4.23 6.86
C ALA A 224 12.32 4.06 5.33
N ASN A 225 13.19 3.19 4.85
CA ASN A 225 13.14 2.66 3.48
C ASN A 225 11.90 1.77 3.29
N SER A 226 11.57 1.42 2.05
CA SER A 226 10.43 0.53 1.74
C SER A 226 10.48 -0.85 2.43
N ASN A 227 11.68 -1.31 2.80
CA ASN A 227 11.94 -2.54 3.54
C ASN A 227 11.97 -2.34 5.08
N GLY A 228 11.72 -1.12 5.58
CA GLY A 228 11.72 -0.79 7.01
C GLY A 228 13.08 -0.49 7.63
N THR A 229 14.19 -0.51 6.88
CA THR A 229 15.52 -0.14 7.40
C THR A 229 15.69 1.38 7.49
N PRO A 230 16.47 1.93 8.44
CA PRO A 230 16.73 3.36 8.53
C PRO A 230 17.49 3.89 7.30
N ASN A 231 16.99 4.97 6.68
CA ASN A 231 17.65 5.66 5.57
C ASN A 231 18.72 6.64 6.09
N PRO A 232 20.02 6.37 5.89
CA PRO A 232 21.11 7.20 6.43
C PRO A 232 21.15 8.61 5.82
N ASN A 233 20.46 8.85 4.70
CA ASN A 233 20.40 10.16 4.05
C ASN A 233 19.36 11.10 4.69
N GLN A 234 18.57 10.63 5.66
CA GLN A 234 17.53 11.44 6.27
C GLN A 234 17.30 11.06 7.74
N CYS A 235 18.28 11.40 8.58
CA CYS A 235 18.27 11.11 10.02
C CYS A 235 18.45 12.37 10.87
N TYR A 236 17.74 12.42 11.99
CA TYR A 236 17.89 13.47 13.00
C TYR A 236 18.01 12.86 14.40
N ARG A 237 18.62 13.61 15.31
CA ARG A 237 18.73 13.32 16.74
C ARG A 237 18.18 14.47 17.59
N PRO A 238 17.91 14.27 18.89
CA PRO A 238 17.58 15.36 19.80
C PRO A 238 18.67 16.42 19.90
N SER A 239 18.33 17.53 20.57
CA SER A 239 19.30 18.52 20.99
C SER A 239 20.33 17.91 21.95
N ALA A 240 21.54 18.49 22.03
CA ALA A 240 22.60 17.98 22.90
C ALA A 240 22.20 17.68 24.37
N PRO A 241 21.44 18.55 25.09
CA PRO A 241 21.02 18.26 26.46
C PRO A 241 19.97 17.13 26.58
N ASP A 242 19.29 16.83 25.49
CA ASP A 242 18.17 15.88 25.41
C ASP A 242 18.59 14.53 24.83
N ASN A 243 19.87 14.35 24.52
CA ASN A 243 20.40 13.04 24.15
C ASN A 243 20.16 12.01 25.25
N LEU A 244 20.04 10.74 24.85
CA LEU A 244 20.07 9.60 25.75
C LEU A 244 21.35 9.65 26.57
N ASN A 245 21.17 9.49 27.88
CA ASN A 245 22.23 9.41 28.84
C ASN A 245 21.88 8.31 29.86
N ILE A 246 22.21 7.08 29.47
CA ILE A 246 21.92 5.85 30.19
C ILE A 246 23.22 5.38 30.83
N THR A 247 23.26 5.34 32.16
CA THR A 247 24.42 4.87 32.92
C THR A 247 24.14 3.49 33.52
N LEU A 248 25.04 2.53 33.28
CA LEU A 248 24.94 1.21 33.90
C LEU A 248 25.52 1.26 35.32
N THR A 249 24.71 0.96 36.32
CA THR A 249 25.12 0.87 37.73
C THR A 249 25.37 -0.57 38.14
N ASN A 250 26.18 -0.78 39.18
CA ASN A 250 26.39 -2.11 39.72
C ASN A 250 25.07 -2.66 40.30
N PRO A 251 24.76 -3.95 40.10
CA PRO A 251 23.53 -4.54 40.61
C PRO A 251 23.48 -4.44 42.14
N THR A 252 22.50 -3.68 42.63
CA THR A 252 22.06 -3.73 44.02
C THR A 252 21.26 -5.00 44.21
N VAL A 253 21.72 -5.90 45.09
CA VAL A 253 21.10 -7.20 45.35
C VAL A 253 19.70 -6.98 45.96
N GLY A 254 18.65 -7.24 45.19
CA GLY A 254 17.24 -7.09 45.56
C GLY A 254 16.33 -8.05 44.79
N VAL A 255 15.03 -8.06 45.07
CA VAL A 255 14.06 -8.88 44.33
C VAL A 255 13.74 -8.20 42.99
N THR A 256 14.02 -8.88 41.89
CA THR A 256 13.85 -8.35 40.53
C THR A 256 12.78 -9.12 39.77
N ILE A 257 11.86 -8.40 39.13
CA ILE A 257 10.87 -8.92 38.20
C ILE A 257 11.08 -8.37 36.79
N THR A 258 10.75 -9.17 35.79
CA THR A 258 10.72 -8.80 34.36
C THR A 258 9.35 -9.12 33.75
N VAL A 259 9.04 -8.50 32.61
CA VAL A 259 7.79 -8.69 31.88
C VAL A 259 8.06 -9.06 30.42
N ASN A 260 7.32 -10.04 29.90
CA ASN A 260 7.42 -10.49 28.51
C ASN A 260 6.05 -10.87 27.92
N PRO A 261 5.63 -10.32 26.77
CA PRO A 261 6.29 -9.23 26.06
C PRO A 261 6.16 -7.91 26.85
N PHE A 262 7.19 -7.07 26.80
CA PHE A 262 7.12 -5.73 27.40
C PHE A 262 6.32 -4.75 26.53
N ILE A 263 6.21 -5.01 25.21
CA ILE A 263 5.31 -4.30 24.30
C ILE A 263 4.07 -5.15 24.05
N LEU A 264 2.90 -4.58 24.28
CA LEU A 264 1.62 -5.26 24.17
C LEU A 264 0.73 -4.55 23.15
N LEU A 265 0.61 -5.14 21.96
CA LEU A 265 -0.35 -4.69 20.95
C LEU A 265 -1.68 -5.41 21.12
N ILE A 266 -2.74 -4.64 21.38
CA ILE A 266 -4.10 -5.14 21.58
C ILE A 266 -4.94 -4.61 20.41
N ALA A 267 -5.64 -5.48 19.69
CA ALA A 267 -6.72 -5.03 18.82
C ALA A 267 -7.92 -4.62 19.69
N GLU A 268 -8.65 -3.58 19.33
CA GLU A 268 -9.88 -3.22 20.02
C GLU A 268 -10.77 -4.46 20.22
N ASN A 269 -11.42 -4.56 21.38
CA ASN A 269 -12.28 -5.69 21.76
C ASN A 269 -11.56 -7.05 21.78
N SER A 270 -10.23 -7.04 21.89
CA SER A 270 -9.40 -8.24 22.06
C SER A 270 -8.71 -8.26 23.43
N THR A 271 -8.09 -9.40 23.74
CA THR A 271 -7.31 -9.59 24.96
C THR A 271 -5.88 -10.02 24.65
N LYS A 272 -4.93 -9.60 25.49
CA LYS A 272 -3.53 -10.04 25.40
C LYS A 272 -2.92 -10.25 26.77
N THR A 273 -2.01 -11.20 26.86
CA THR A 273 -1.39 -11.61 28.12
C THR A 273 0.09 -11.26 28.15
N VAL A 274 0.56 -10.78 29.31
CA VAL A 274 1.97 -10.59 29.64
C VAL A 274 2.37 -11.59 30.72
N THR A 275 3.55 -12.17 30.57
CA THR A 275 4.19 -13.02 31.58
C THR A 275 5.11 -12.17 32.44
N VAL A 276 4.95 -12.24 33.76
CA VAL A 276 5.82 -11.62 34.75
C VAL A 276 6.68 -12.70 35.38
N THR A 277 8.00 -12.52 35.39
CA THR A 277 8.94 -13.51 35.94
C THR A 277 9.67 -12.90 37.13
N ASN A 278 9.73 -13.63 38.25
CA ASN A 278 10.69 -13.33 39.31
C ASN A 278 12.04 -13.93 38.92
N GLU A 279 13.03 -13.08 38.69
CA GLU A 279 14.32 -13.51 38.13
C GLU A 279 15.03 -14.52 39.03
N ALA A 280 15.78 -15.45 38.41
CA ALA A 280 16.56 -16.44 39.15
C ALA A 280 17.67 -15.80 40.02
N SER A 281 18.08 -14.57 39.70
CA SER A 281 19.05 -13.78 40.45
C SER A 281 18.45 -13.01 41.63
N SER A 282 17.14 -13.09 41.85
CA SER A 282 16.47 -12.41 42.95
C SER A 282 16.90 -12.96 44.30
N SER A 283 17.00 -12.08 45.31
CA SER A 283 17.38 -12.47 46.67
C SER A 283 16.25 -13.10 47.49
N ALA A 284 14.99 -12.99 47.05
CA ALA A 284 13.80 -13.53 47.71
C ALA A 284 12.61 -13.65 46.74
N SER A 285 11.48 -14.16 47.22
CA SER A 285 10.20 -14.15 46.49
C SER A 285 9.67 -12.71 46.29
N ALA A 286 9.00 -12.48 45.16
CA ALA A 286 8.31 -11.23 44.86
C ALA A 286 6.91 -11.26 45.46
N ASN A 287 6.57 -10.27 46.29
CA ASN A 287 5.32 -10.26 47.04
C ASN A 287 4.30 -9.29 46.44
N ASN A 288 3.04 -9.74 46.31
CA ASN A 288 1.90 -8.96 45.83
C ASN A 288 2.18 -8.20 44.53
N VAL A 289 2.63 -8.92 43.50
CA VAL A 289 2.89 -8.32 42.19
C VAL A 289 1.58 -7.90 41.54
N ILE A 290 1.43 -6.61 41.28
CA ILE A 290 0.24 -6.02 40.66
C ILE A 290 0.62 -5.14 39.47
N ALA A 291 -0.27 -5.09 38.48
CA ALA A 291 -0.24 -4.09 37.42
C ALA A 291 -1.19 -2.94 37.79
N THR A 292 -0.75 -1.70 37.64
CA THR A 292 -1.56 -0.52 37.93
C THR A 292 -1.90 0.21 36.64
N ILE A 293 -3.17 0.24 36.27
CA ILE A 293 -3.65 0.99 35.11
C ILE A 293 -3.63 2.50 35.43
N PRO A 294 -2.99 3.35 34.60
CA PRO A 294 -3.03 4.80 34.79
C PRO A 294 -4.45 5.38 34.74
N SER A 295 -4.71 6.42 35.54
CA SER A 295 -6.00 7.11 35.53
C SER A 295 -6.31 7.71 34.15
N GLY A 296 -7.51 7.46 33.63
CA GLY A 296 -7.95 7.94 32.32
C GLY A 296 -7.67 6.97 31.16
N SER A 297 -6.99 5.85 31.42
CA SER A 297 -6.87 4.75 30.46
C SER A 297 -8.17 3.94 30.37
N GLY A 298 -8.54 3.54 29.16
CA GLY A 298 -9.59 2.56 28.86
C GLY A 298 -9.10 1.10 28.93
N ILE A 299 -7.80 0.87 29.15
CA ILE A 299 -7.23 -0.47 29.34
C ILE A 299 -7.69 -1.04 30.70
N SER A 300 -8.03 -2.32 30.71
CA SER A 300 -8.49 -3.05 31.89
C SER A 300 -7.70 -4.34 32.08
N ILE A 301 -7.56 -4.77 33.34
CA ILE A 301 -7.02 -6.09 33.68
C ILE A 301 -8.19 -7.08 33.70
N GLN A 302 -8.20 -8.03 32.78
CA GLN A 302 -9.23 -9.07 32.68
C GLN A 302 -8.98 -10.21 33.68
N SER A 303 -7.71 -10.59 33.87
CA SER A 303 -7.33 -11.64 34.82
C SER A 303 -5.86 -11.53 35.22
N THR A 304 -5.51 -12.04 36.40
CA THR A 304 -4.13 -12.19 36.86
C THR A 304 -3.96 -13.53 37.57
N THR A 305 -2.81 -14.18 37.35
CA THR A 305 -2.37 -15.37 38.12
C THR A 305 -1.25 -15.02 39.11
N CYS A 306 -0.85 -13.75 39.19
CA CYS A 306 0.13 -13.27 40.16
C CYS A 306 -0.50 -13.25 41.55
N GLY A 307 -0.27 -14.31 42.33
CA GLY A 307 -0.75 -14.45 43.70
C GLY A 307 -0.01 -13.55 44.71
N SER A 308 -0.15 -13.84 46.00
CA SER A 308 0.47 -13.05 47.08
C SER A 308 1.99 -13.18 47.14
N SER A 309 2.56 -14.27 46.61
CA SER A 309 4.00 -14.48 46.52
C SER A 309 4.36 -15.25 45.25
N LEU A 310 5.40 -14.79 44.56
CA LEU A 310 5.97 -15.40 43.36
C LEU A 310 7.40 -15.83 43.67
N SER A 311 7.63 -17.15 43.74
CA SER A 311 8.94 -17.75 44.07
C SER A 311 10.04 -17.35 43.09
N ILE A 312 11.30 -17.43 43.53
CA ILE A 312 12.48 -17.17 42.68
C ILE A 312 12.45 -18.10 41.46
N GLY A 313 12.61 -17.55 40.26
CA GLY A 313 12.56 -18.28 38.99
C GLY A 313 11.15 -18.64 38.51
N ALA A 314 10.10 -18.37 39.29
CA ALA A 314 8.72 -18.63 38.89
C ALA A 314 8.15 -17.48 38.03
N ASN A 315 7.08 -17.77 37.30
CA ASN A 315 6.34 -16.79 36.52
C ASN A 315 4.84 -16.79 36.85
N CYS A 316 4.20 -15.68 36.52
CA CYS A 316 2.74 -15.50 36.53
C CYS A 316 2.33 -14.68 35.30
N THR A 317 1.03 -14.52 35.07
CA THR A 317 0.49 -13.87 33.87
C THR A 317 -0.57 -12.84 34.23
N ILE A 318 -0.60 -11.74 33.48
CA ILE A 318 -1.62 -10.69 33.58
C ILE A 318 -2.23 -10.49 32.18
N THR A 319 -3.55 -10.57 32.07
CA THR A 319 -4.29 -10.40 30.81
C THR A 319 -4.98 -9.04 30.78
N PHE A 320 -4.73 -8.29 29.71
CA PHE A 320 -5.27 -6.95 29.47
C PHE A 320 -6.28 -6.95 28.33
N ALA A 321 -7.21 -6.00 28.36
CA ALA A 321 -8.16 -5.73 27.28
C ALA A 321 -8.53 -4.25 27.21
N SER A 322 -9.01 -3.80 26.06
CA SER A 322 -9.59 -2.47 25.88
C SER A 322 -10.64 -2.50 24.78
N THR A 323 -11.65 -1.64 24.90
CA THR A 323 -12.72 -1.44 23.91
C THR A 323 -12.53 -0.17 23.09
N ALA A 324 -11.49 0.62 23.37
CA ALA A 324 -11.20 1.86 22.67
C ALA A 324 -9.72 1.95 22.34
N GLN A 325 -9.41 2.48 21.15
CA GLN A 325 -8.08 2.88 20.75
C GLN A 325 -7.45 3.77 21.81
N GLU A 326 -6.24 3.39 22.18
CA GLU A 326 -5.50 4.10 23.19
C GLU A 326 -4.02 3.77 23.06
N GLY A 327 -3.20 4.78 23.31
CA GLY A 327 -1.82 4.56 23.68
C GLY A 327 -0.83 5.26 22.76
N PRO A 328 0.46 4.95 22.94
CA PRO A 328 0.97 3.95 23.89
C PRO A 328 0.78 4.36 25.37
N THR A 329 0.26 3.44 26.18
CA THR A 329 0.01 3.59 27.62
C THR A 329 0.98 2.74 28.42
N ILE A 330 1.60 3.34 29.44
CA ILE A 330 2.61 2.69 30.27
C ILE A 330 1.94 2.12 31.51
N ILE A 331 1.96 0.81 31.65
CA ILE A 331 1.37 0.06 32.76
C ILE A 331 2.51 -0.43 33.67
N PRO A 332 2.76 0.22 34.82
CA PRO A 332 3.74 -0.26 35.78
C PRO A 332 3.25 -1.55 36.46
N VAL A 333 4.14 -2.55 36.48
CA VAL A 333 4.01 -3.81 37.20
C VAL A 333 5.01 -3.80 38.35
N LYS A 334 4.51 -3.95 39.58
CA LYS A 334 5.34 -3.85 40.78
C LYS A 334 4.78 -4.74 41.89
N GLY A 335 5.68 -5.41 42.62
CA GLY A 335 5.40 -6.00 43.93
C GLY A 335 5.89 -5.12 45.08
N ASN A 336 5.48 -5.43 46.30
CA ASN A 336 5.79 -4.64 47.50
C ASN A 336 7.30 -4.51 47.76
N ASN A 337 8.09 -5.50 47.35
CA ASN A 337 9.52 -5.61 47.58
C ASN A 337 10.36 -5.70 46.29
N THR A 338 9.76 -5.39 45.12
CA THR A 338 10.43 -5.54 43.82
C THR A 338 10.78 -4.20 43.18
N ASN A 339 11.55 -4.24 42.09
CA ASN A 339 11.59 -3.16 41.10
C ASN A 339 10.21 -2.95 40.44
N THR A 340 10.09 -1.86 39.68
CA THR A 340 8.98 -1.65 38.73
C THR A 340 9.42 -2.17 37.35
N ALA A 341 8.62 -3.03 36.74
CA ALA A 341 8.72 -3.42 35.34
C ALA A 341 7.56 -2.80 34.55
N ASN A 342 7.80 -2.27 33.35
CA ASN A 342 6.78 -1.53 32.60
C ASN A 342 6.28 -2.33 31.39
N VAL A 343 4.97 -2.43 31.23
CA VAL A 343 4.30 -2.92 30.02
C VAL A 343 3.84 -1.71 29.20
N TYR A 344 4.14 -1.70 27.91
CA TYR A 344 3.73 -0.67 26.95
C TYR A 344 2.57 -1.19 26.12
N ALA A 345 1.36 -0.84 26.51
CA ALA A 345 0.16 -1.27 25.82
C ALA A 345 -0.26 -0.22 24.78
N ALA A 346 -0.52 -0.65 23.55
CA ALA A 346 -1.19 0.16 22.55
C ALA A 346 -2.38 -0.64 22.01
N VAL A 347 -3.53 0.01 22.01
CA VAL A 347 -4.80 -0.50 21.49
C VAL A 347 -5.01 0.15 20.14
N THR A 348 -5.11 -0.68 19.10
CA THR A 348 -5.21 -0.22 17.71
C THR A 348 -6.43 -0.84 17.06
N ASP A 349 -6.80 -0.29 15.90
CA ASP A 349 -7.90 -0.82 15.09
C ASP A 349 -7.78 -2.32 14.84
N GLN A 350 -8.95 -2.96 14.77
CA GLN A 350 -9.04 -4.32 14.25
C GLN A 350 -8.65 -4.34 12.77
N PRO A 351 -8.03 -5.43 12.27
CA PRO A 351 -7.75 -5.58 10.85
C PRO A 351 -9.02 -5.45 10.01
N LEU A 352 -8.92 -4.72 8.91
CA LEU A 352 -9.98 -4.59 7.91
C LEU A 352 -9.72 -5.56 6.76
N ILE A 353 -10.78 -6.19 6.26
CA ILE A 353 -10.71 -7.13 5.14
C ILE A 353 -11.53 -6.64 3.95
N SER A 354 -11.15 -7.05 2.75
CA SER A 354 -11.88 -6.75 1.51
C SER A 354 -11.90 -7.96 0.57
N ILE A 355 -12.95 -8.04 -0.26
CA ILE A 355 -13.07 -9.07 -1.30
C ILE A 355 -12.45 -8.53 -2.57
N THR A 356 -11.26 -9.02 -2.90
CA THR A 356 -10.43 -8.47 -3.99
C THR A 356 -10.56 -9.26 -5.28
N GLY A 357 -11.07 -10.50 -5.23
CA GLY A 357 -11.20 -11.34 -6.40
C GLY A 357 -12.19 -12.49 -6.25
N PRO A 358 -12.69 -13.04 -7.36
CA PRO A 358 -12.65 -12.45 -8.70
C PRO A 358 -13.60 -11.24 -8.79
N VAL A 359 -13.64 -10.58 -9.95
CA VAL A 359 -14.62 -9.52 -10.24
C VAL A 359 -16.05 -10.04 -10.12
N GLN A 360 -17.01 -9.16 -9.80
CA GLN A 360 -18.41 -9.52 -9.51
C GLN A 360 -19.02 -10.48 -10.54
N GLN A 361 -18.75 -10.26 -11.84
CA GLN A 361 -19.27 -11.04 -12.96
C GLN A 361 -18.82 -12.50 -12.98
N SER A 362 -17.71 -12.81 -12.29
CA SER A 362 -17.10 -14.15 -12.26
C SER A 362 -17.38 -14.89 -10.95
N ARG A 363 -18.17 -14.32 -10.03
CA ARG A 363 -18.52 -14.95 -8.74
C ARG A 363 -19.67 -15.95 -8.92
N ILE A 364 -19.40 -17.01 -9.69
CA ILE A 364 -20.38 -18.05 -10.06
C ILE A 364 -19.94 -19.39 -9.46
N VAL A 365 -20.82 -20.03 -8.71
CA VAL A 365 -20.61 -21.35 -8.12
C VAL A 365 -21.28 -22.41 -8.98
N SER A 366 -20.53 -23.44 -9.39
CA SER A 366 -21.12 -24.60 -10.07
C SER A 366 -21.89 -25.48 -9.09
N THR A 367 -22.98 -26.06 -9.57
CA THR A 367 -23.82 -26.99 -8.79
C THR A 367 -23.42 -28.46 -8.97
N ASP A 368 -22.23 -28.71 -9.52
CA ASP A 368 -21.65 -30.05 -9.69
C ASP A 368 -21.02 -30.62 -8.41
N GLY A 369 -20.87 -29.81 -7.36
CA GLY A 369 -20.24 -30.19 -6.09
C GLY A 369 -18.71 -30.35 -6.16
N VAL A 370 -18.08 -30.06 -7.30
CA VAL A 370 -16.65 -30.29 -7.54
C VAL A 370 -15.92 -29.01 -7.94
N THR A 371 -16.53 -28.19 -8.81
CA THR A 371 -15.93 -26.95 -9.29
C THR A 371 -16.04 -25.87 -8.21
N THR A 372 -14.89 -25.43 -7.70
CA THR A 372 -14.78 -24.44 -6.64
C THR A 372 -14.77 -23.01 -7.20
N LEU A 373 -15.61 -22.14 -6.66
CA LEU A 373 -15.39 -20.69 -6.76
C LEU A 373 -14.40 -20.30 -5.66
N ASN A 374 -13.25 -19.75 -6.05
CA ASN A 374 -12.26 -19.24 -5.10
C ASN A 374 -12.45 -17.72 -4.94
N LEU A 375 -12.97 -17.30 -3.78
CA LEU A 375 -13.07 -15.89 -3.43
C LEU A 375 -11.79 -15.44 -2.73
N GLU A 376 -11.14 -14.44 -3.30
CA GLU A 376 -9.94 -13.83 -2.72
C GLU A 376 -10.34 -12.77 -1.68
N VAL A 377 -9.84 -12.94 -0.47
CA VAL A 377 -10.03 -12.00 0.63
C VAL A 377 -8.67 -11.49 1.07
N THR A 378 -8.53 -10.16 1.11
CA THR A 378 -7.28 -9.47 1.44
C THR A 378 -7.42 -8.78 2.79
N ASN A 379 -6.41 -8.95 3.65
CA ASN A 379 -6.22 -8.10 4.83
C ASN A 379 -5.55 -6.80 4.40
N ASP A 380 -6.11 -5.66 4.79
CA ASP A 380 -5.58 -4.34 4.42
C ASP A 380 -4.08 -4.21 4.76
N SER A 381 -3.32 -3.55 3.89
CA SER A 381 -1.90 -3.25 4.12
C SER A 381 -1.65 -2.30 5.29
N ASP A 382 -2.66 -1.50 5.66
CA ASP A 382 -2.58 -0.60 6.81
C ASP A 382 -2.92 -1.30 8.14
N SER A 383 -3.43 -2.54 8.09
CA SER A 383 -3.63 -3.36 9.28
C SER A 383 -2.31 -3.62 10.02
N ILE A 384 -2.36 -3.62 11.35
CA ILE A 384 -1.20 -3.96 12.19
C ILE A 384 -1.19 -5.46 12.54
N PHE A 385 -2.36 -6.09 12.54
CA PHE A 385 -2.54 -7.49 12.91
C PHE A 385 -2.90 -8.37 11.72
N ASN A 386 -2.64 -9.67 11.88
CA ASN A 386 -3.21 -10.66 11.01
C ASN A 386 -4.73 -10.73 11.17
N ALA A 387 -5.44 -10.88 10.06
CA ALA A 387 -6.87 -11.18 10.06
C ALA A 387 -7.06 -12.69 10.20
N ASN A 388 -7.76 -13.13 11.24
CA ASN A 388 -7.78 -14.53 11.67
C ASN A 388 -9.14 -15.18 11.47
N ASN A 389 -9.11 -16.46 11.08
CA ASN A 389 -10.28 -17.32 10.87
C ASN A 389 -11.33 -16.66 9.95
N ILE A 390 -10.89 -16.16 8.79
CA ILE A 390 -11.80 -15.58 7.81
C ILE A 390 -12.66 -16.70 7.22
N THR A 391 -13.98 -16.49 7.23
CA THR A 391 -14.95 -17.45 6.68
C THR A 391 -16.22 -16.73 6.23
N VAL A 392 -17.14 -17.46 5.61
CA VAL A 392 -18.50 -16.98 5.31
C VAL A 392 -19.34 -17.08 6.58
N SER A 393 -19.66 -15.94 7.19
CA SER A 393 -20.41 -15.85 8.43
C SER A 393 -21.92 -15.81 8.25
N ASP A 394 -22.40 -15.35 7.09
CA ASP A 394 -23.81 -15.41 6.71
C ASP A 394 -23.97 -15.95 5.29
N LYS A 395 -24.81 -16.97 5.17
CA LYS A 395 -25.24 -17.62 3.92
C LYS A 395 -26.69 -18.10 4.00
N VAL A 396 -27.54 -17.42 4.77
CA VAL A 396 -28.93 -17.86 5.02
C VAL A 396 -29.73 -18.06 3.73
N SER A 397 -29.49 -17.26 2.70
CA SER A 397 -30.16 -17.36 1.39
C SER A 397 -29.68 -18.52 0.52
N CYS A 398 -28.57 -19.17 0.88
CA CYS A 398 -27.98 -20.30 0.17
C CYS A 398 -27.32 -21.28 1.17
N PRO A 399 -28.13 -21.92 2.05
CA PRO A 399 -27.63 -22.59 3.26
C PRO A 399 -26.75 -23.81 3.01
N ASN A 400 -26.91 -24.50 1.88
CA ASN A 400 -26.12 -25.69 1.54
C ASN A 400 -24.78 -25.36 0.85
N LEU A 401 -24.39 -24.08 0.80
CA LEU A 401 -23.06 -23.68 0.34
C LEU A 401 -22.00 -24.24 1.30
N SER A 402 -21.11 -25.08 0.78
CA SER A 402 -19.93 -25.56 1.50
C SER A 402 -18.80 -24.55 1.36
N VAL A 403 -18.07 -24.32 2.46
CA VAL A 403 -17.03 -23.29 2.58
C VAL A 403 -15.76 -23.96 3.10
N ASP A 404 -14.74 -24.02 2.27
CA ASP A 404 -13.38 -24.37 2.69
C ASP A 404 -12.59 -23.09 2.95
N ALA A 405 -12.26 -22.87 4.22
CA ALA A 405 -11.51 -21.73 4.74
C ALA A 405 -10.13 -22.14 5.27
N SER A 406 -9.62 -23.31 4.90
CA SER A 406 -8.33 -23.85 5.40
C SER A 406 -7.15 -22.91 5.13
N ASN A 407 -7.17 -22.16 4.03
CA ASN A 407 -6.15 -21.17 3.67
C ASN A 407 -6.35 -19.79 4.35
N CYS A 408 -7.41 -19.62 5.14
CA CYS A 408 -7.84 -18.33 5.66
C CYS A 408 -7.76 -18.24 7.21
N THR A 409 -6.87 -19.04 7.82
CA THR A 409 -6.71 -19.10 9.28
C THR A 409 -6.01 -17.88 9.88
N SER A 410 -5.01 -17.32 9.18
CA SER A 410 -4.26 -16.13 9.62
C SER A 410 -3.62 -15.42 8.41
N ILE A 411 -4.12 -14.25 8.06
CA ILE A 411 -3.71 -13.48 6.88
C ILE A 411 -2.91 -12.25 7.32
N ALA A 412 -1.63 -12.16 6.95
CA ALA A 412 -0.79 -10.99 7.27
C ALA A 412 -1.29 -9.70 6.60
N PRO A 413 -0.99 -8.51 7.13
CA PRO A 413 -1.30 -7.24 6.47
C PRO A 413 -0.80 -7.19 5.03
N GLY A 414 -1.67 -6.79 4.10
CA GLY A 414 -1.41 -6.76 2.65
C GLY A 414 -1.40 -8.13 1.96
N ALA A 415 -1.52 -9.23 2.70
CA ALA A 415 -1.64 -10.57 2.14
C ALA A 415 -3.12 -10.94 1.86
N ASN A 416 -3.31 -12.02 1.11
CA ASN A 416 -4.62 -12.55 0.75
C ASN A 416 -4.75 -14.05 1.08
N CYS A 417 -6.00 -14.52 1.09
CA CYS A 417 -6.34 -15.93 1.14
C CYS A 417 -7.47 -16.24 0.16
N GLN A 418 -7.75 -17.52 -0.05
CA GLN A 418 -8.85 -17.99 -0.91
C GLN A 418 -9.87 -18.77 -0.08
N LEU A 419 -11.14 -18.35 -0.15
CA LEU A 419 -12.29 -19.11 0.32
C LEU A 419 -12.84 -19.93 -0.85
N ALA A 420 -12.74 -21.26 -0.77
CA ALA A 420 -13.26 -22.14 -1.80
C ALA A 420 -14.73 -22.52 -1.51
N LEU A 421 -15.61 -22.17 -2.44
CA LEU A 421 -17.06 -22.36 -2.32
C LEU A 421 -17.55 -23.45 -3.28
N THR A 422 -18.33 -24.40 -2.78
CA THR A 422 -18.94 -25.47 -3.57
C THR A 422 -20.39 -25.73 -3.14
N THR A 423 -21.21 -26.28 -4.04
CA THR A 423 -22.58 -26.71 -3.71
C THR A 423 -23.05 -27.77 -4.70
N THR A 424 -24.00 -28.59 -4.28
CA THR A 424 -24.83 -29.43 -5.17
C THR A 424 -26.25 -28.90 -5.29
N THR A 425 -26.60 -27.86 -4.52
CA THR A 425 -27.92 -27.25 -4.50
C THR A 425 -27.91 -25.94 -5.29
N PRO A 426 -28.75 -25.79 -6.33
CA PRO A 426 -28.92 -24.53 -7.05
C PRO A 426 -29.75 -23.52 -6.25
N TYR A 427 -29.32 -22.26 -6.28
CA TYR A 427 -30.03 -21.10 -5.71
C TYR A 427 -30.12 -19.98 -6.74
N ALA A 428 -31.13 -19.12 -6.63
CA ALA A 428 -31.06 -17.80 -7.27
C ALA A 428 -29.89 -17.00 -6.65
N PRO A 429 -29.41 -15.91 -7.30
CA PRO A 429 -28.28 -15.15 -6.78
C PRO A 429 -28.49 -14.76 -5.32
N CYS A 430 -27.52 -15.07 -4.46
CA CYS A 430 -27.59 -14.84 -3.03
C CYS A 430 -26.44 -13.94 -2.57
N THR A 431 -26.71 -13.11 -1.56
CA THR A 431 -25.68 -12.34 -0.87
C THR A 431 -25.11 -13.18 0.26
N ILE A 432 -23.78 -13.21 0.36
CA ILE A 432 -23.05 -13.79 1.48
C ILE A 432 -22.25 -12.72 2.21
N THR A 433 -22.02 -12.94 3.50
CA THR A 433 -21.20 -12.06 4.36
C THR A 433 -19.93 -12.80 4.76
N ILE A 434 -18.80 -12.11 4.67
CA ILE A 434 -17.49 -12.64 5.05
C ILE A 434 -17.02 -11.89 6.29
N SER A 435 -16.53 -12.62 7.30
CA SER A 435 -15.95 -12.03 8.50
C SER A 435 -14.83 -12.88 9.07
N GLY A 436 -14.00 -12.29 9.92
CA GLY A 436 -13.01 -12.97 10.74
C GLY A 436 -13.33 -12.93 12.22
N SER A 437 -12.59 -13.71 12.99
CA SER A 437 -12.70 -13.74 14.46
C SER A 437 -12.21 -12.46 15.16
N ASN A 438 -11.44 -11.62 14.46
CA ASN A 438 -10.88 -10.37 14.99
C ASN A 438 -10.95 -9.20 14.00
N THR A 439 -11.81 -9.26 12.98
CA THR A 439 -11.89 -8.22 11.94
C THR A 439 -12.88 -7.12 12.30
N GLY A 440 -12.54 -5.87 11.98
CA GLY A 440 -13.36 -4.69 12.27
C GLY A 440 -14.54 -4.47 11.32
N ASN A 441 -14.61 -5.24 10.22
CA ASN A 441 -15.66 -5.16 9.23
C ASN A 441 -16.13 -6.55 8.76
N SER A 442 -17.21 -6.57 7.98
CA SER A 442 -17.78 -7.79 7.41
C SER A 442 -18.28 -7.52 5.98
N PRO A 443 -17.39 -7.55 4.96
CA PRO A 443 -17.78 -7.27 3.59
C PRO A 443 -18.78 -8.29 3.07
N THR A 444 -19.68 -7.82 2.20
CA THR A 444 -20.69 -8.65 1.55
C THR A 444 -20.43 -8.75 0.06
N THR A 445 -20.85 -9.86 -0.55
CA THR A 445 -20.83 -10.03 -2.00
C THR A 445 -22.04 -10.81 -2.47
N LEU A 446 -22.53 -10.46 -3.66
CA LEU A 446 -23.47 -11.29 -4.39
C LEU A 446 -22.71 -12.44 -5.09
N ILE A 447 -23.28 -13.64 -5.09
CA ILE A 447 -22.81 -14.79 -5.88
C ILE A 447 -23.98 -15.36 -6.70
N SER A 448 -23.67 -15.98 -7.83
CA SER A 448 -24.64 -16.67 -8.69
C SER A 448 -24.29 -18.16 -8.81
N PHE A 449 -25.21 -18.93 -9.38
CA PHE A 449 -25.10 -20.39 -9.48
C PHE A 449 -25.30 -20.83 -10.92
N SER A 450 -24.40 -21.68 -11.42
CA SER A 450 -24.59 -22.36 -12.69
C SER A 450 -25.19 -23.74 -12.46
N HIS A 451 -26.25 -24.04 -13.19
CA HIS A 451 -26.96 -25.32 -13.13
C HIS A 451 -27.45 -25.67 -14.53
N LEU A 452 -27.27 -26.93 -14.94
CA LEU A 452 -27.85 -27.41 -16.19
C LEU A 452 -27.54 -26.48 -17.39
N GLY A 453 -26.28 -26.08 -17.57
CA GLY A 453 -25.84 -25.26 -18.72
C GLY A 453 -26.36 -23.81 -18.74
N GLY A 454 -26.91 -23.31 -17.63
CA GLY A 454 -27.35 -21.92 -17.52
C GLY A 454 -27.12 -21.34 -16.13
N LEU A 455 -27.39 -20.04 -15.98
CA LEU A 455 -27.38 -19.35 -14.70
C LEU A 455 -28.76 -19.40 -14.07
N VAL A 456 -28.82 -19.80 -12.80
CA VAL A 456 -30.06 -19.82 -12.03
C VAL A 456 -30.47 -18.37 -11.73
N PHE A 457 -31.70 -18.02 -12.09
CA PHE A 457 -32.27 -16.69 -11.81
C PHE A 457 -33.53 -16.77 -10.95
N GLN A 458 -34.16 -17.95 -10.86
CA GLN A 458 -35.36 -18.19 -10.06
C GLN A 458 -35.30 -19.58 -9.41
N LYS A 459 -35.74 -19.68 -8.15
CA LYS A 459 -35.86 -20.94 -7.42
C LYS A 459 -37.10 -20.94 -6.52
N SER A 460 -37.84 -22.04 -6.53
CA SER A 460 -38.96 -22.29 -5.61
C SER A 460 -39.02 -23.78 -5.23
N GLY A 461 -38.67 -24.10 -3.97
CA GLY A 461 -38.64 -25.49 -3.50
C GLY A 461 -37.64 -26.34 -4.28
N ALA A 462 -38.08 -27.43 -4.91
CA ALA A 462 -37.25 -28.27 -5.79
C ALA A 462 -37.13 -27.70 -7.21
N ASN A 463 -38.08 -26.86 -7.65
CA ASN A 463 -38.12 -26.33 -9.02
C ASN A 463 -37.31 -25.04 -9.17
N GLY A 464 -36.85 -24.73 -10.36
CA GLY A 464 -36.18 -23.47 -10.68
C GLY A 464 -36.12 -23.19 -12.17
N LYS A 465 -35.54 -22.04 -12.52
CA LYS A 465 -35.30 -21.65 -13.91
C LYS A 465 -33.85 -21.22 -14.11
N VAL A 466 -33.31 -21.55 -15.27
CA VAL A 466 -32.00 -21.10 -15.73
C VAL A 466 -32.10 -20.34 -17.04
N VAL A 467 -31.23 -19.35 -17.21
CA VAL A 467 -30.99 -18.67 -18.48
C VAL A 467 -29.69 -19.15 -19.08
N ILE A 468 -29.64 -19.32 -20.40
CA ILE A 468 -28.44 -19.83 -21.06
C ILE A 468 -27.25 -18.89 -20.88
N ASP A 469 -26.06 -19.48 -20.79
CA ASP A 469 -24.80 -18.74 -20.60
C ASP A 469 -24.49 -17.75 -21.72
N ALA A 470 -23.54 -16.85 -21.44
CA ALA A 470 -23.17 -15.77 -22.32
C ALA A 470 -22.72 -16.24 -23.72
N GLY A 471 -21.95 -17.33 -23.76
CA GLY A 471 -21.33 -17.89 -24.97
C GLY A 471 -22.33 -18.54 -25.92
N SER A 472 -23.52 -18.88 -25.43
CA SER A 472 -24.61 -19.47 -26.22
C SER A 472 -25.65 -18.43 -26.66
N GLU A 473 -25.35 -17.13 -26.54
CA GLU A 473 -26.22 -16.08 -27.09
C GLU A 473 -26.29 -16.21 -28.61
N PHE A 474 -27.42 -15.78 -29.17
CA PHE A 474 -27.51 -15.56 -30.59
C PHE A 474 -28.43 -14.40 -30.94
N THR A 475 -28.25 -13.86 -32.14
CA THR A 475 -29.17 -12.88 -32.72
C THR A 475 -30.13 -13.56 -33.69
N SER A 476 -31.39 -13.15 -33.67
CA SER A 476 -32.43 -13.70 -34.54
C SER A 476 -33.57 -12.71 -34.73
N GLU A 477 -34.38 -12.91 -35.77
CA GLU A 477 -35.70 -12.29 -35.90
C GLU A 477 -36.72 -13.05 -35.04
N TRP A 478 -37.85 -12.41 -34.74
CA TRP A 478 -38.92 -13.03 -33.95
C TRP A 478 -39.67 -14.10 -34.77
N THR A 479 -39.98 -13.79 -36.03
CA THR A 479 -40.51 -14.71 -37.06
C THR A 479 -39.88 -14.38 -38.42
N PHE A 480 -39.72 -15.37 -39.30
CA PHE A 480 -39.11 -15.22 -40.64
C PHE A 480 -39.76 -16.16 -41.67
N PRO A 481 -40.00 -15.74 -42.94
CA PRO A 481 -39.66 -14.45 -43.55
C PRO A 481 -40.76 -13.39 -43.43
N SER A 482 -41.85 -13.69 -42.71
CA SER A 482 -43.01 -12.79 -42.59
C SER A 482 -43.29 -12.42 -41.15
N LYS A 483 -43.98 -11.30 -40.96
CA LYS A 483 -44.46 -10.82 -39.66
C LYS A 483 -45.79 -11.49 -39.31
N ALA A 484 -45.78 -12.81 -39.19
CA ALA A 484 -46.99 -13.61 -39.00
C ALA A 484 -47.67 -13.28 -37.67
N ASP A 485 -49.00 -13.22 -37.67
CA ASP A 485 -49.80 -13.19 -36.45
C ASP A 485 -49.80 -14.58 -35.79
N ILE A 486 -49.52 -14.62 -34.48
CA ILE A 486 -49.44 -15.83 -33.66
C ILE A 486 -50.26 -15.60 -32.39
N PRO A 487 -51.61 -15.73 -32.46
CA PRO A 487 -52.49 -15.48 -31.31
C PRO A 487 -52.17 -16.34 -30.08
N GLY A 488 -51.60 -17.53 -30.27
CA GLY A 488 -51.17 -18.42 -29.19
C GLY A 488 -49.91 -17.96 -28.44
N ALA A 489 -49.29 -16.85 -28.84
CA ALA A 489 -48.03 -16.35 -28.26
C ALA A 489 -48.20 -15.04 -27.48
N MET A 490 -49.38 -14.79 -26.87
CA MET A 490 -49.69 -13.53 -26.18
C MET A 490 -49.51 -13.59 -24.65
N SER A 491 -49.03 -14.70 -24.09
CA SER A 491 -48.85 -14.82 -22.64
C SER A 491 -47.69 -13.95 -22.15
N ASP A 492 -47.88 -13.28 -21.02
CA ASP A 492 -46.86 -12.45 -20.40
C ASP A 492 -45.88 -13.26 -19.53
N ASP A 493 -46.30 -14.44 -19.08
CA ASP A 493 -45.59 -15.27 -18.08
C ASP A 493 -45.31 -16.71 -18.52
N ASP A 494 -45.92 -17.18 -19.63
CA ASP A 494 -45.78 -18.56 -20.11
C ASP A 494 -45.01 -18.61 -21.43
N GLY A 495 -43.68 -18.51 -21.33
CA GLY A 495 -42.79 -18.59 -22.48
C GLY A 495 -42.79 -19.96 -23.15
N VAL A 496 -43.12 -21.03 -22.41
CA VAL A 496 -43.22 -22.39 -22.96
C VAL A 496 -44.37 -22.47 -23.95
N SER A 497 -45.58 -22.07 -23.52
CA SER A 497 -46.78 -22.07 -24.37
C SER A 497 -46.61 -21.14 -25.57
N ASN A 498 -46.09 -19.93 -25.33
CA ASN A 498 -45.78 -18.99 -26.41
C ASN A 498 -44.80 -19.58 -27.43
N THR A 499 -43.68 -20.11 -26.96
CA THR A 499 -42.65 -20.72 -27.83
C THR A 499 -43.25 -21.88 -28.63
N ASN A 500 -44.05 -22.74 -28.00
CA ASN A 500 -44.70 -23.86 -28.68
C ASN A 500 -45.67 -23.39 -29.79
N ALA A 501 -46.42 -22.30 -29.56
CA ALA A 501 -47.26 -21.69 -30.58
C ALA A 501 -46.46 -21.08 -31.73
N ILE A 502 -45.31 -20.46 -31.43
CA ILE A 502 -44.44 -19.84 -32.44
C ILE A 502 -43.80 -20.91 -33.33
N VAL A 503 -43.22 -21.97 -32.77
CA VAL A 503 -42.43 -22.96 -33.55
C VAL A 503 -43.24 -23.81 -34.52
N VAL A 504 -44.55 -23.92 -34.35
CA VAL A 504 -45.43 -24.65 -35.28
C VAL A 504 -46.00 -23.75 -36.39
N ASN A 505 -45.84 -22.44 -36.28
CA ASN A 505 -46.27 -21.50 -37.32
C ASN A 505 -45.33 -21.57 -38.54
N SER A 506 -45.88 -21.52 -39.74
CA SER A 506 -45.10 -21.59 -40.99
C SER A 506 -44.02 -20.51 -41.13
N ALA A 507 -44.13 -19.38 -40.41
CA ALA A 507 -43.09 -18.34 -40.33
C ALA A 507 -41.97 -18.65 -39.32
N CYS A 508 -41.90 -19.87 -38.80
CA CYS A 508 -40.88 -20.28 -37.83
C CYS A 508 -40.53 -21.77 -37.94
N THR A 509 -41.46 -22.62 -38.38
CA THR A 509 -41.22 -24.05 -38.62
C THR A 509 -40.03 -24.25 -39.55
N ASN A 510 -39.07 -25.08 -39.12
CA ASN A 510 -37.82 -25.36 -39.81
C ASN A 510 -36.88 -24.16 -40.03
N GLN A 511 -37.09 -23.03 -39.33
CA GLN A 511 -36.21 -21.86 -39.40
C GLN A 511 -35.04 -22.00 -38.42
N THR A 512 -34.03 -22.78 -38.78
CA THR A 512 -32.87 -23.10 -37.93
C THR A 512 -31.95 -21.92 -37.61
N THR A 513 -32.04 -20.81 -38.36
CA THR A 513 -31.16 -19.64 -38.19
C THR A 513 -31.90 -18.33 -37.89
N ASN A 514 -33.15 -18.20 -38.32
CA ASN A 514 -33.81 -16.90 -38.40
C ASN A 514 -35.02 -16.74 -37.47
N CYS A 515 -35.53 -17.80 -36.85
CA CYS A 515 -36.62 -17.69 -35.87
C CYS A 515 -36.12 -17.91 -34.44
N ALA A 516 -36.29 -16.90 -33.58
CA ALA A 516 -35.78 -16.92 -32.20
C ALA A 516 -36.31 -18.11 -31.38
N ALA A 517 -37.62 -18.35 -31.43
CA ALA A 517 -38.27 -19.44 -30.71
C ALA A 517 -37.81 -20.83 -31.21
N TYR A 518 -37.66 -21.00 -32.52
CA TYR A 518 -37.18 -22.26 -33.11
C TYR A 518 -35.75 -22.55 -32.67
N ARG A 519 -34.89 -21.53 -32.66
CA ARG A 519 -33.50 -21.67 -32.22
C ARG A 519 -33.38 -22.02 -30.76
N CYS A 520 -34.23 -21.48 -29.88
CA CYS A 520 -34.28 -21.94 -28.49
C CYS A 520 -34.64 -23.42 -28.40
N ARG A 521 -35.67 -23.87 -29.13
CA ARG A 521 -36.07 -25.29 -29.17
C ARG A 521 -35.05 -26.21 -29.83
N ALA A 522 -34.18 -25.69 -30.69
CA ALA A 522 -33.10 -26.43 -31.31
C ALA A 522 -31.96 -26.77 -30.34
N ILE A 523 -31.87 -26.11 -29.17
CA ILE A 523 -30.89 -26.44 -28.12
C ILE A 523 -31.30 -27.75 -27.44
N SER A 524 -32.53 -27.81 -26.94
CA SER A 524 -33.23 -29.03 -26.53
C SER A 524 -34.74 -28.76 -26.42
N ALA A 525 -35.52 -29.82 -26.25
CA ALA A 525 -36.97 -29.72 -26.02
C ALA A 525 -37.36 -29.01 -24.70
N ASP A 526 -36.40 -28.69 -23.83
CA ASP A 526 -36.64 -27.99 -22.56
C ASP A 526 -36.38 -26.48 -22.69
N TRP A 527 -35.54 -26.06 -23.64
CA TRP A 527 -35.20 -24.65 -23.84
C TRP A 527 -36.25 -23.93 -24.67
N TYR A 528 -36.65 -22.74 -24.21
CA TYR A 528 -37.67 -21.94 -24.85
C TYR A 528 -37.31 -20.45 -24.81
N LEU A 529 -37.97 -19.65 -25.65
CA LEU A 529 -37.84 -18.20 -25.66
C LEU A 529 -38.68 -17.65 -24.48
N PRO A 530 -38.09 -16.94 -23.50
CA PRO A 530 -38.83 -16.48 -22.33
C PRO A 530 -39.98 -15.53 -22.70
N ALA A 531 -41.11 -15.61 -21.98
CA ALA A 531 -42.11 -14.56 -22.03
C ALA A 531 -41.56 -13.25 -21.45
N LYS A 532 -42.21 -12.12 -21.72
CA LYS A 532 -41.67 -10.80 -21.36
C LYS A 532 -41.41 -10.64 -19.85
N ASN A 533 -42.27 -11.18 -18.99
CA ASN A 533 -42.09 -11.12 -17.53
C ASN A 533 -41.02 -12.11 -17.05
N GLU A 534 -40.87 -13.27 -17.71
CA GLU A 534 -39.78 -14.21 -17.41
C GLU A 534 -38.42 -13.60 -17.75
N LEU A 535 -38.29 -12.94 -18.90
CA LEU A 535 -37.06 -12.24 -19.28
C LEU A 535 -36.78 -11.04 -18.37
N GLN A 536 -37.81 -10.32 -17.94
CA GLN A 536 -37.66 -9.29 -16.92
C GLN A 536 -37.17 -9.87 -15.58
N ALA A 537 -37.66 -11.03 -15.16
CA ALA A 537 -37.20 -11.71 -13.95
C ALA A 537 -35.72 -12.12 -14.04
N VAL A 538 -35.26 -12.57 -15.22
CA VAL A 538 -33.82 -12.81 -15.48
C VAL A 538 -33.01 -11.53 -15.22
N ILE A 539 -33.45 -10.40 -15.77
CA ILE A 539 -32.74 -9.12 -15.66
C ILE A 539 -32.70 -8.65 -14.21
N PHE A 540 -33.81 -8.71 -13.48
CA PHE A 540 -33.84 -8.27 -12.07
C PHE A 540 -32.98 -9.14 -11.16
N ALA A 541 -32.86 -10.44 -11.45
CA ALA A 541 -32.00 -11.34 -10.69
C ALA A 541 -30.50 -11.13 -11.00
N LEU A 542 -30.14 -10.94 -12.27
CA LEU A 542 -28.74 -10.92 -12.72
C LEU A 542 -28.16 -9.51 -12.89
N CYS A 543 -29.00 -8.48 -12.97
CA CYS A 543 -28.66 -7.05 -13.09
C CYS A 543 -29.33 -6.24 -11.96
N PRO A 544 -29.09 -6.57 -10.68
CA PRO A 544 -29.78 -5.92 -9.56
C PRO A 544 -29.56 -4.40 -9.56
N GLY A 545 -30.63 -3.65 -9.27
CA GLY A 545 -30.63 -2.20 -9.27
C GLY A 545 -30.49 -1.55 -10.66
N SER A 546 -30.75 -2.30 -11.74
CA SER A 546 -30.61 -1.83 -13.12
C SER A 546 -29.19 -1.31 -13.44
N SER A 547 -28.18 -1.93 -12.84
CA SER A 547 -26.77 -1.57 -12.97
C SER A 547 -26.12 -2.20 -14.21
N TYR A 548 -25.16 -1.49 -14.82
CA TYR A 548 -24.35 -1.99 -15.95
C TYR A 548 -22.84 -1.82 -15.66
N PRO A 549 -21.99 -2.83 -15.95
CA PRO A 549 -22.35 -4.18 -16.40
C PRO A 549 -23.21 -4.90 -15.36
N CYS A 550 -24.09 -5.81 -15.81
CA CYS A 550 -24.87 -6.66 -14.92
C CYS A 550 -23.96 -7.42 -13.94
N ALA A 551 -24.49 -7.76 -12.77
CA ALA A 551 -23.74 -8.52 -11.78
C ALA A 551 -23.35 -9.90 -12.31
N PHE A 552 -24.16 -10.51 -13.18
CA PHE A 552 -23.87 -11.79 -13.83
C PHE A 552 -24.44 -11.86 -15.26
N GLY A 553 -24.09 -12.92 -16.00
CA GLY A 553 -24.69 -13.26 -17.29
C GLY A 553 -24.10 -12.54 -18.50
N ALA A 554 -23.24 -11.54 -18.30
CA ALA A 554 -22.53 -10.80 -19.35
C ALA A 554 -23.44 -10.33 -20.51
N PHE A 555 -24.63 -9.85 -20.17
CA PHE A 555 -25.57 -9.32 -21.13
C PHE A 555 -25.05 -8.03 -21.80
N SER A 556 -25.37 -7.87 -23.07
CA SER A 556 -25.15 -6.62 -23.80
C SER A 556 -26.18 -5.57 -23.39
N SER A 557 -25.79 -4.30 -23.35
CA SER A 557 -26.71 -3.17 -23.10
C SER A 557 -27.59 -2.90 -24.33
N THR A 558 -28.63 -3.71 -24.53
CA THR A 558 -29.55 -3.64 -25.67
C THR A 558 -30.89 -4.33 -25.36
N SER A 559 -31.81 -4.36 -26.32
CA SER A 559 -33.11 -5.05 -26.18
C SER A 559 -33.01 -6.50 -26.63
N TYR A 560 -33.53 -7.42 -25.81
CA TYR A 560 -33.58 -8.86 -26.08
C TYR A 560 -34.99 -9.29 -26.47
N TRP A 561 -35.11 -10.29 -27.34
CA TRP A 561 -36.42 -10.82 -27.70
C TRP A 561 -37.07 -11.59 -26.53
N SER A 562 -38.35 -11.32 -26.29
CA SER A 562 -39.25 -12.22 -25.56
C SER A 562 -40.13 -12.99 -26.53
N SER A 563 -40.80 -14.04 -26.06
CA SER A 563 -41.79 -14.80 -26.83
C SER A 563 -43.17 -14.15 -26.88
N THR A 564 -43.38 -13.03 -26.19
CA THR A 564 -44.70 -12.42 -26.08
C THR A 564 -44.98 -11.54 -27.29
N GLN A 565 -46.04 -11.84 -28.02
CA GLN A 565 -46.55 -11.04 -29.13
C GLN A 565 -47.19 -9.75 -28.61
N TRP A 566 -47.00 -8.64 -29.33
CA TRP A 566 -47.72 -7.39 -29.05
C TRP A 566 -49.14 -7.45 -29.66
N PHE A 567 -50.08 -6.62 -29.21
CA PHE A 567 -51.44 -6.65 -29.77
C PHE A 567 -51.46 -6.42 -31.29
N ALA A 568 -50.51 -5.64 -31.82
CA ALA A 568 -50.34 -5.50 -33.27
C ALA A 568 -49.54 -6.70 -33.81
N ALA A 569 -50.14 -7.43 -34.75
CA ALA A 569 -49.60 -8.66 -35.32
C ALA A 569 -48.19 -8.53 -35.92
N THR A 570 -47.74 -7.33 -36.28
CA THR A 570 -46.41 -7.06 -36.83
C THR A 570 -45.31 -6.91 -35.77
N ASN A 571 -45.65 -6.88 -34.49
CA ASN A 571 -44.73 -6.55 -33.39
C ASN A 571 -44.70 -7.64 -32.31
N ALA A 572 -43.60 -7.68 -31.57
CA ALA A 572 -43.43 -8.50 -30.38
C ALA A 572 -42.73 -7.68 -29.29
N TYR A 573 -42.86 -8.13 -28.04
CA TYR A 573 -42.17 -7.47 -26.93
C TYR A 573 -40.68 -7.80 -26.95
N SER A 574 -39.86 -6.76 -26.85
CA SER A 574 -38.46 -6.87 -26.46
C SER A 574 -38.26 -6.27 -25.07
N VAL A 575 -37.27 -6.78 -24.33
CA VAL A 575 -36.93 -6.32 -22.98
C VAL A 575 -35.53 -5.72 -22.98
N ASP A 576 -35.39 -4.49 -22.49
CA ASP A 576 -34.15 -3.72 -22.43
C ASP A 576 -33.29 -4.12 -21.22
N ILE A 577 -31.99 -4.27 -21.44
CA ILE A 577 -31.01 -4.54 -20.39
C ILE A 577 -30.16 -3.29 -20.14
N PRO A 578 -29.90 -2.90 -18.87
CA PRO A 578 -30.24 -3.59 -17.62
C PRO A 578 -31.58 -3.17 -16.99
N SER A 579 -32.37 -2.32 -17.66
CA SER A 579 -33.55 -1.70 -17.03
C SER A 579 -34.70 -2.67 -16.77
N GLY A 580 -34.81 -3.76 -17.53
CA GLY A 580 -35.95 -4.66 -17.52
C GLY A 580 -37.21 -4.05 -18.14
N ASN A 581 -37.12 -2.86 -18.74
CA ASN A 581 -38.26 -2.23 -19.42
C ASN A 581 -38.58 -3.01 -20.69
N PHE A 582 -39.86 -3.10 -21.05
CA PHE A 582 -40.25 -3.77 -22.27
C PHE A 582 -41.16 -2.91 -23.14
N GLY A 583 -41.07 -3.12 -24.45
CA GLY A 583 -41.82 -2.36 -25.44
C GLY A 583 -41.96 -3.12 -26.75
N PRO A 584 -42.87 -2.67 -27.64
CA PRO A 584 -43.06 -3.29 -28.94
C PRO A 584 -41.86 -3.04 -29.85
N SER A 585 -41.39 -4.10 -30.49
CA SER A 585 -40.37 -4.07 -31.54
C SER A 585 -40.88 -4.78 -32.78
N ASP A 586 -40.38 -4.38 -33.96
CA ASP A 586 -40.75 -5.02 -35.24
C ASP A 586 -40.20 -6.45 -35.31
N LYS A 587 -41.05 -7.42 -35.69
CA LYS A 587 -40.69 -8.85 -35.70
C LYS A 587 -39.53 -9.19 -36.64
N ASN A 588 -39.30 -8.39 -37.68
CA ASN A 588 -38.17 -8.58 -38.63
C ASN A 588 -36.86 -7.96 -38.13
N GLY A 589 -36.85 -7.33 -36.95
CA GLY A 589 -35.66 -6.80 -36.34
C GLY A 589 -34.81 -7.94 -35.75
N SER A 590 -33.54 -8.01 -36.13
CA SER A 590 -32.60 -8.92 -35.47
C SER A 590 -32.25 -8.38 -34.08
N LYS A 591 -32.47 -9.20 -33.05
CA LYS A 591 -32.09 -8.88 -31.66
C LYS A 591 -31.45 -10.08 -30.98
N PRO A 592 -30.64 -9.85 -29.92
CA PRO A 592 -30.15 -10.92 -29.07
C PRO A 592 -31.26 -11.73 -28.41
N VAL A 593 -30.96 -13.01 -28.18
CA VAL A 593 -31.87 -14.00 -27.60
C VAL A 593 -31.15 -14.74 -26.50
N ARG A 594 -31.81 -14.86 -25.34
CA ARG A 594 -31.38 -15.65 -24.19
C ARG A 594 -32.49 -16.62 -23.84
N CYS A 595 -32.32 -17.87 -24.24
CA CYS A 595 -33.29 -18.92 -23.96
C CYS A 595 -33.26 -19.26 -22.47
N ILE A 596 -34.40 -19.68 -21.94
CA ILE A 596 -34.53 -20.16 -20.57
C ILE A 596 -35.07 -21.59 -20.56
N ARG A 597 -34.90 -22.29 -19.44
CA ARG A 597 -35.56 -23.57 -19.17
C ARG A 597 -35.87 -23.75 -17.69
N ASP A 598 -36.85 -24.59 -17.41
CA ASP A 598 -37.21 -25.04 -16.08
C ASP A 598 -36.36 -26.27 -15.68
N PHE A 599 -36.22 -26.50 -14.37
CA PHE A 599 -35.60 -27.70 -13.80
C PHE A 599 -36.18 -28.07 -12.44
#